data_AF-A0A2N1Q5D8-F1
#
_entry.id   AF-A0A2N1Q5D8-F1
#
_cell.length_a   1.000
_cell.length_b   1.000
_cell.length_c   1.000
_cell.angle_alpha   90.00
_cell.angle_beta   90.00
_cell.angle_gamma   90.00
#
_symmetry.space_group_name_H-M   'P 1'
#
loop_
_entity.id
_entity.type
_entity.pdbx_description
1 polymer ?
#
loop_
_entity_poly.entity_id
_entity_poly.type
_entity_poly.pdbx_seq_one_letter_code
_entity_poly.pdbx_strand_id
1 'polypeptide(L)'
;MIEAVIFDLDGVIVSTDQYHYQAWKKMADLEGIYFDEKINHRLRGVSRFESLEIILERADKTYNEKEKHNLATYKNEVYVNLLVHISKKD
;
A
#
# COMPACT_ATOMS: atom_id res chain seq x y z
N MET A 1 -21.23 -22.99 -20.71
CA MET A 1 -20.28 -22.03 -21.33
C MET A 1 -19.83 -21.08 -20.25
N ILE A 2 -18.56 -20.65 -20.26
CA ILE A 2 -18.11 -19.54 -19.41
C ILE A 2 -18.52 -18.24 -20.11
N GLU A 3 -19.25 -17.38 -19.40
CA GLU A 3 -19.78 -16.12 -19.98
C GLU A 3 -18.83 -14.94 -19.76
N ALA A 4 -18.05 -14.94 -18.68
CA ALA A 4 -17.03 -13.93 -18.42
C ALA A 4 -15.96 -14.43 -17.43
N VAL A 5 -14.80 -13.79 -17.44
CA VAL A 5 -13.74 -13.90 -16.42
C VAL A 5 -13.30 -12.49 -16.04
N ILE A 6 -13.28 -12.19 -14.74
CA ILE A 6 -12.82 -10.90 -14.19
C ILE A 6 -11.49 -11.15 -13.51
N PHE A 7 -10.49 -10.38 -13.90
CA PHE A 7 -9.15 -10.47 -13.34
C PHE A 7 -8.90 -9.29 -12.40
N ASP A 8 -8.26 -9.59 -11.28
CA ASP A 8 -7.59 -8.57 -10.48
C ASP A 8 -6.33 -8.09 -11.21
N LEU A 9 -5.80 -6.94 -10.82
CA LEU A 9 -4.57 -6.40 -11.40
C LEU A 9 -3.34 -6.93 -10.67
N ASP A 10 -3.28 -6.67 -9.36
CA ASP A 10 -2.10 -6.89 -8.54
C ASP A 10 -1.90 -8.39 -8.25
N GLY A 11 -0.73 -8.92 -8.61
CA GLY A 11 -0.38 -10.33 -8.43
C GLY A 11 -1.09 -11.30 -9.38
N VAL A 12 -2.02 -10.82 -10.23
CA VAL A 12 -2.73 -11.61 -11.24
C VAL A 12 -2.29 -11.22 -12.66
N ILE A 13 -2.39 -9.94 -13.01
CA ILE A 13 -1.95 -9.43 -14.32
C ILE A 13 -0.50 -8.92 -14.24
N VAL A 14 -0.14 -8.24 -13.15
CA VAL A 14 1.19 -7.66 -12.93
C VAL A 14 1.61 -7.78 -11.47
N SER A 15 2.89 -8.01 -11.21
CA SER A 15 3.42 -8.17 -9.85
C SER A 15 3.77 -6.81 -9.23
N THR A 16 2.79 -6.15 -8.62
CA THR A 16 2.91 -4.81 -7.99
C THR A 16 2.89 -4.86 -6.46
N ASP A 17 2.61 -6.02 -5.85
CA ASP A 17 2.54 -6.23 -4.40
C ASP A 17 3.75 -5.68 -3.65
N GLN A 18 4.94 -5.87 -4.22
CA GLN A 18 6.18 -5.42 -3.62
C GLN A 18 6.28 -3.88 -3.57
N TYR A 19 5.72 -3.18 -4.55
CA TYR A 19 5.69 -1.72 -4.57
C TYR A 19 4.69 -1.16 -3.56
N HIS A 20 3.58 -1.86 -3.31
CA HIS A 20 2.67 -1.52 -2.22
C HIS A 20 3.36 -1.64 -0.86
N TYR A 21 4.07 -2.75 -0.63
CA TYR A 21 4.87 -2.95 0.58
C TYR A 21 5.91 -1.84 0.76
N GLN A 22 6.72 -1.55 -0.26
CA GLN A 22 7.76 -0.51 -0.20
C GLN A 22 7.17 0.87 0.08
N ALA A 23 6.04 1.22 -0.54
CA ALA A 23 5.40 2.51 -0.34
C ALA A 23 4.84 2.66 1.08
N TRP A 24 4.20 1.61 1.63
CA TRP A 24 3.76 1.62 3.03
C TRP A 24 4.92 1.63 4.00
N LYS A 25 5.98 0.85 3.73
CA LYS A 25 7.19 0.81 4.55
C LYS A 25 7.84 2.19 4.64
N LYS A 26 7.98 2.89 3.52
CA LYS A 26 8.55 4.24 3.48
C LYS A 26 7.71 5.26 4.26
N MET A 27 6.38 5.17 4.18
CA MET A 27 5.47 6.01 4.97
C MET A 27 5.62 5.69 6.47
N ALA A 28 5.58 4.41 6.85
CA ALA A 28 5.70 3.96 8.22
C ALA A 28 7.06 4.36 8.84
N ASP A 29 8.16 4.18 8.11
CA ASP A 29 9.50 4.56 8.57
C ASP A 29 9.62 6.08 8.80
N LEU A 30 8.94 6.91 7.98
CA LEU A 30 8.89 8.37 8.15
C LEU A 30 8.14 8.79 9.42
N GLU A 31 7.09 8.06 9.78
CA GLU A 31 6.34 8.27 11.03
C GLU A 31 6.91 7.49 12.23
N GLY A 32 8.03 6.77 12.05
CA GLY A 32 8.65 5.97 13.10
C GLY A 32 7.84 4.72 13.51
N ILE A 33 6.93 4.26 12.66
CA ILE A 33 6.05 3.12 12.91
C ILE A 33 6.71 1.83 12.43
N TYR A 34 6.79 0.83 13.30
CA TYR A 34 7.29 -0.49 12.90
C TYR A 34 6.34 -1.15 11.88
N PHE A 35 6.90 -1.48 10.71
CA PHE A 35 6.19 -2.14 9.62
C PHE A 35 7.08 -3.20 8.95
N ASP A 36 6.53 -4.40 8.74
CA ASP A 36 7.18 -5.56 8.12
C ASP A 36 6.23 -6.30 7.17
N GLU A 37 6.71 -7.36 6.53
CA GLU A 37 5.91 -8.15 5.59
C GLU A 37 4.71 -8.85 6.26
N LYS A 38 4.84 -9.25 7.54
CA LYS A 38 3.74 -9.88 8.29
C LYS A 38 2.59 -8.90 8.48
N ILE A 39 2.88 -7.64 8.76
CA ILE A 39 1.87 -6.59 8.84
C ILE A 39 1.30 -6.31 7.45
N ASN A 40 2.14 -6.25 6.41
CA ASN A 40 1.69 -6.03 5.03
C ASN A 40 0.70 -7.09 4.54
N HIS A 41 0.86 -8.35 4.96
CA HIS A 41 -0.10 -9.42 4.64
C HIS A 41 -1.52 -9.13 5.15
N ARG A 42 -1.68 -8.39 6.26
CA ARG A 42 -2.99 -7.96 6.76
C ARG A 42 -3.68 -6.92 5.87
N LEU A 43 -2.93 -6.26 4.98
CA LEU A 43 -3.42 -5.20 4.11
C LEU A 43 -3.99 -5.72 2.78
N ARG A 44 -3.82 -7.02 2.48
CA ARG A 44 -4.27 -7.61 1.21
C ARG A 44 -5.80 -7.61 1.12
N GLY A 45 -6.33 -7.09 0.01
CA GLY A 45 -7.77 -6.97 -0.20
C GLY A 45 -8.45 -5.89 0.65
N VAL A 46 -7.67 -5.05 1.34
CA VAL A 46 -8.15 -3.97 2.19
C VAL A 46 -8.02 -2.64 1.46
N SER A 47 -8.94 -1.71 1.68
CA SER A 47 -8.85 -0.39 1.04
C SER A 47 -7.60 0.37 1.52
N ARG A 48 -7.22 1.42 0.77
CA ARG A 48 -6.05 2.25 1.12
C ARG A 48 -6.20 2.92 2.49
N PHE A 49 -7.40 3.40 2.82
CA PHE A 49 -7.64 4.11 4.06
C PHE A 49 -7.69 3.15 5.25
N GLU A 50 -8.38 2.02 5.12
CA GLU A 50 -8.33 0.96 6.13
C GLU A 50 -6.90 0.41 6.33
N SER A 51 -6.12 0.28 5.26
CA SER A 51 -4.71 -0.10 5.35
C SER A 51 -3.88 0.90 6.15
N LEU A 52 -4.15 2.21 5.98
CA LEU A 52 -3.53 3.25 6.78
C LEU A 52 -3.91 3.08 8.26
N GLU A 53 -5.19 2.89 8.57
CA GLU A 53 -5.64 2.67 9.96
C GLU A 53 -4.91 1.48 10.62
N ILE A 54 -4.78 0.35 9.92
CA ILE A 54 -4.07 -0.84 10.43
C ILE A 54 -2.60 -0.53 10.75
N ILE A 55 -1.94 0.34 9.99
CA ILE A 55 -0.57 0.76 10.25
C ILE A 55 -0.52 1.70 11.45
N LEU A 56 -1.44 2.67 11.50
CA LEU A 56 -1.55 3.66 12.57
C LEU A 56 -1.92 3.04 13.94
N GLU A 57 -2.50 1.84 13.99
CA GLU A 57 -2.68 1.05 15.22
C GLU A 57 -1.40 0.91 16.07
N ARG A 58 -0.23 0.98 15.42
CA ARG A 58 1.10 0.84 16.05
C ARG A 58 1.81 2.18 16.29
N ALA A 59 1.16 3.30 16.02
CA ALA A 59 1.76 4.60 16.22
C ALA A 59 1.67 5.05 17.69
N ASP A 60 2.70 5.74 18.18
CA ASP A 60 2.72 6.30 19.53
C ASP A 60 1.87 7.57 19.67
N LYS A 61 1.37 8.12 18.55
CA LYS A 61 0.55 9.34 18.50
C LYS A 61 -0.73 9.10 17.72
N THR A 62 -1.73 9.92 18.03
CA THR A 62 -2.97 9.97 17.25
C THR A 62 -2.83 10.93 16.07
N TYR A 63 -3.56 10.63 15.00
CA TYR A 63 -3.59 11.45 13.78
C TYR A 63 -5.00 11.96 13.57
N ASN A 64 -5.12 13.22 13.20
CA ASN A 64 -6.38 13.77 12.72
C ASN A 64 -6.60 13.40 11.24
N GLU A 65 -7.83 13.61 10.76
CA GLU A 65 -8.21 13.25 9.39
C GLU A 65 -7.35 13.91 8.32
N LYS A 66 -6.93 15.17 8.52
CA LYS A 66 -6.07 15.88 7.57
C LYS A 66 -4.68 15.22 7.48
N GLU A 67 -4.11 14.84 8.62
CA GLU A 67 -2.81 14.15 8.66
C GLU A 67 -2.91 12.77 8.00
N LYS A 68 -3.97 12.01 8.27
CA LYS A 68 -4.23 10.72 7.61
C LYS A 68 -4.34 10.87 6.10
N HIS A 69 -5.06 11.87 5.61
CA HIS A 69 -5.15 12.16 4.18
C HIS A 69 -3.79 12.52 3.57
N ASN A 70 -2.96 13.29 4.27
CA ASN A 70 -1.61 13.60 3.81
C ASN A 70 -0.73 12.35 3.72
N LEU A 71 -0.81 11.45 4.71
CA LEU A 71 -0.06 10.19 4.70
C LEU A 71 -0.50 9.25 3.58
N ALA A 72 -1.82 9.12 3.37
CA ALA A 72 -2.37 8.33 2.27
C ALA A 72 -1.94 8.90 0.90
N THR A 73 -1.88 10.22 0.77
CA THR A 73 -1.41 10.92 -0.44
C THR A 73 0.07 10.67 -0.66
N TYR A 74 0.90 10.87 0.37
CA TYR A 74 2.34 10.60 0.32
C TYR A 74 2.62 9.15 -0.09
N LYS A 75 1.94 8.16 0.51
CA LYS A 75 2.07 6.76 0.12
C LYS A 75 1.76 6.56 -1.36
N ASN A 76 0.72 7.22 -1.88
CA ASN A 76 0.33 7.09 -3.28
C ASN A 76 1.38 7.69 -4.23
N GLU A 77 1.94 8.85 -3.89
CA GLU A 77 3.03 9.45 -4.66
C GLU A 77 4.27 8.53 -4.69
N VAL A 78 4.65 7.96 -3.55
CA VAL A 78 5.74 6.98 -3.48
C VAL A 78 5.42 5.77 -4.37
N TYR A 79 4.21 5.23 -4.29
CA TYR A 79 3.78 4.10 -5.11
C TYR A 79 3.87 4.41 -6.62
N VAL A 80 3.31 5.53 -7.07
CA VAL A 80 3.35 5.94 -8.49
C VAL A 80 4.81 6.11 -8.97
N ASN A 81 5.68 6.67 -8.14
CA ASN A 81 7.09 6.81 -8.47
C ASN A 81 7.81 5.46 -8.60
N LEU A 82 7.43 4.46 -7.80
CA LEU A 82 7.96 3.09 -7.93
C LEU A 82 7.52 2.43 -9.25
N LEU A 83 6.29 2.71 -9.72
CA LEU A 83 5.78 2.19 -10.99
C LEU A 83 6.54 2.71 -12.22
N VAL A 84 7.21 3.87 -12.14
CA VAL A 84 8.02 4.43 -13.24
C VAL A 84 9.13 3.46 -13.69
N HIS A 85 9.52 2.54 -12.82
CA HIS A 85 10.58 1.56 -13.09
C HIS A 85 10.07 0.25 -13.68
N ILE A 86 8.75 0.10 -13.88
CA ILE A 86 8.16 -1.07 -14.53
C ILE A 86 8.47 -1.03 -16.02
N SER A 87 9.06 -2.11 -16.52
CA SER A 87 9.45 -2.25 -17.92
C SER A 87 8.52 -3.23 -18.64
N LYS A 88 8.65 -3.32 -19.97
CA LYS A 88 7.91 -4.30 -20.80
C LYS A 88 8.17 -5.78 -20.46
N LYS A 89 9.19 -6.07 -19.64
CA LYS A 89 9.56 -7.44 -19.24
C LYS A 89 8.89 -7.88 -17.94
N ASP A 90 8.22 -6.96 -17.25
CA ASP A 90 7.50 -7.16 -15.99
C ASP A 90 5.99 -7.25 -16.25
#